data_AF-A0A3R8S7E3-F1
#
_entry.id   AF-A0A3R8S7E3-F1
#
_cell.length_a   1.000
_cell.length_b   1.000
_cell.length_c   1.000
_cell.angle_alpha   90.00
_cell.angle_beta   90.00
_cell.angle_gamma   90.00
#
_symmetry.space_group_name_H-M   'P 1'
#
loop_
_entity.id
_entity.type
_entity.pdbx_description
1 polymer ?
#
loop_
_entity_poly.entity_id
_entity_poly.type
_entity_poly.pdbx_seq_one_letter_code
_entity_poly.pdbx_strand_id
1 'polypeptide(L)'
;MKFPGRRRHKHYFPVEDKDPLINQLHADDRLKRSYICGIDQIVVDIEAKVDQAFLDEFHLQRGMSQVIDNDVTNALYDRLKRDDMIDYEFAGGTIGNTMHNYSVLADDRSVLLGVMSENIKIGSYAYKFLCNTSSRVDLDYLQPVDGPIGRCFTLIDDSGERTFAISAGLMNHLRPESICQTLIQESSALVISAYLMRTSGDETMTQATMQAVEYANKAGVPVVLTLGTKFLIEQDPVWWADFVAKHVDILAMNEEEGEAITGHSDPLLAADKALDWVDLVICTAGPKGLFMAGYVDDSCKRETEYPLLPGAIPEFNRYEFSRAMKKSLCQQPIKAYSHTAPYMGGPDIIKNTNGAGDCALAAVLHDICANEYHKLNVPNSAKHEQSAITYSSLAQISKYANRASYEVLVQHSPRLSRGLPEREDSLEQSYWEQ
;
A
#
# COMPACT_ATOMS: atom_id res chain seq x y z
N MET A 1 9.45 -15.35 4.54
CA MET A 1 8.09 -14.80 4.68
C MET A 1 7.32 -15.40 5.85
N LYS A 2 6.60 -14.56 6.60
CA LYS A 2 5.55 -14.97 7.55
C LYS A 2 4.24 -15.32 6.82
N PHE A 3 3.30 -15.94 7.52
CA PHE A 3 1.98 -16.20 6.97
C PHE A 3 1.13 -14.90 6.88
N PRO A 4 0.36 -14.67 5.81
CA PRO A 4 -0.48 -13.47 5.67
C PRO A 4 -1.68 -13.48 6.61
N GLY A 5 -1.59 -12.66 7.66
CA GLY A 5 -2.61 -12.49 8.69
C GLY A 5 -2.62 -13.60 9.74
N ARG A 6 -3.72 -13.69 10.50
CA ARG A 6 -3.88 -14.67 11.58
C ARG A 6 -5.15 -15.46 11.45
N ARG A 7 -5.01 -16.73 11.07
CA ARG A 7 -6.12 -17.68 11.02
C ARG A 7 -5.61 -19.11 10.98
N ARG A 8 -6.47 -20.06 11.37
CA ARG A 8 -6.20 -21.49 11.16
C ARG A 8 -6.16 -21.76 9.66
N HIS A 9 -5.04 -22.27 9.16
CA HIS A 9 -4.87 -22.64 7.76
C HIS A 9 -4.96 -24.16 7.59
N LYS A 10 -5.66 -24.60 6.55
CA LYS A 10 -5.79 -26.02 6.20
C LYS A 10 -4.57 -26.56 5.46
N HIS A 11 -3.84 -25.69 4.76
CA HIS A 11 -2.68 -26.04 3.96
C HIS A 11 -1.44 -25.55 4.69
N TYR A 12 -0.40 -26.38 4.69
CA TYR A 12 0.92 -26.03 5.19
C TYR A 12 1.43 -24.76 4.51
N PHE A 13 2.12 -23.89 5.26
CA PHE A 13 2.81 -22.71 4.72
C PHE A 13 4.26 -22.74 5.22
N PRO A 14 5.26 -22.79 4.33
CA PRO A 14 6.65 -22.89 4.75
C PRO A 14 7.10 -21.59 5.44
N VAL A 15 7.75 -21.71 6.59
CA VAL A 15 8.38 -20.59 7.32
C VAL A 15 9.78 -21.06 7.72
N GLU A 16 10.81 -20.24 7.44
CA GLU A 16 12.24 -20.63 7.56
C GLU A 16 12.61 -21.21 8.95
N ASP A 17 11.89 -20.89 10.04
CA ASP A 17 12.30 -21.22 11.41
C ASP A 17 11.54 -22.35 12.14
N LYS A 18 10.67 -23.15 11.49
CA LYS A 18 9.78 -24.06 12.26
C LYS A 18 9.62 -25.52 11.85
N ASP A 19 10.42 -26.08 10.94
CA ASP A 19 10.14 -27.45 10.47
C ASP A 19 11.29 -28.47 10.46
N PRO A 20 11.41 -29.31 11.50
CA PRO A 20 12.33 -30.45 11.51
C PRO A 20 12.02 -31.53 10.47
N LEU A 21 10.78 -31.67 9.99
CA LEU A 21 10.39 -32.67 8.99
C LEU A 21 10.82 -32.27 7.58
N ILE A 22 10.81 -30.96 7.25
CA ILE A 22 11.31 -30.46 5.96
C ILE A 22 12.84 -30.34 5.96
N ASN A 23 13.44 -29.92 7.08
CA ASN A 23 14.90 -29.82 7.21
C ASN A 23 15.62 -31.18 7.06
N GLN A 24 14.94 -32.31 7.28
CA GLN A 24 15.49 -33.65 7.03
C GLN A 24 15.36 -34.11 5.57
N LEU A 25 14.42 -33.55 4.80
CA LEU A 25 14.17 -33.92 3.40
C LEU A 25 15.00 -33.09 2.40
N HIS A 26 15.38 -31.86 2.78
CA HIS A 26 16.10 -30.92 1.91
C HIS A 26 17.22 -30.21 2.67
N ALA A 27 18.33 -30.90 2.92
CA ALA A 27 19.49 -30.30 3.59
C ALA A 27 20.21 -29.24 2.72
N ASP A 28 19.94 -29.18 1.41
CA ASP A 28 20.60 -28.29 0.43
C ASP A 28 19.68 -27.24 -0.25
N ASP A 29 18.34 -27.34 -0.16
CA ASP A 29 17.45 -26.38 -0.83
C ASP A 29 17.00 -25.28 0.13
N ARG A 30 17.70 -24.14 0.11
CA ARG A 30 17.17 -22.90 0.73
C ARG A 30 15.84 -22.55 0.06
N LEU A 31 14.84 -22.19 0.88
CA LEU A 31 13.54 -21.74 0.38
C LEU A 31 13.73 -20.58 -0.61
N LYS A 32 13.05 -20.67 -1.76
CA LYS A 32 13.04 -19.60 -2.75
C LYS A 32 12.34 -18.39 -2.15
N ARG A 33 12.91 -17.21 -2.37
CA ARG A 33 12.36 -15.94 -1.90
C ARG A 33 11.55 -15.28 -2.99
N SER A 34 10.56 -14.52 -2.57
CA SER A 34 9.80 -13.61 -3.42
C SER A 34 9.83 -12.23 -2.78
N TYR A 35 9.62 -11.18 -3.58
CA TYR A 35 9.62 -9.81 -3.11
C TYR A 35 8.67 -8.98 -3.96
N ILE A 36 8.34 -7.79 -3.47
CA ILE A 36 7.61 -6.76 -4.23
C ILE A 36 8.53 -5.58 -4.54
N CYS A 37 8.25 -4.89 -5.62
CA CYS A 37 8.92 -3.64 -5.98
C CYS A 37 7.93 -2.48 -5.89
N GLY A 38 8.38 -1.34 -5.38
CA GLY A 38 7.60 -0.10 -5.37
C GLY A 38 8.42 1.08 -5.89
N ILE A 39 7.77 2.03 -6.56
CA ILE A 39 8.39 3.31 -6.94
C ILE A 39 7.76 4.40 -6.10
N ASP A 40 8.58 5.25 -5.49
CA ASP A 40 8.08 6.40 -4.72
C ASP A 40 8.85 7.69 -4.98
N GLN A 41 8.16 8.79 -4.68
CA GLN A 41 8.80 10.07 -4.39
C GLN A 41 9.35 10.00 -2.96
N ILE A 42 10.66 9.85 -2.81
CA ILE A 42 11.28 9.75 -1.47
C ILE A 42 11.15 11.08 -0.73
N VAL A 43 10.40 11.04 0.37
CA VAL A 43 10.10 12.19 1.21
C VAL A 43 10.26 11.88 2.70
N VAL A 44 10.54 12.91 3.48
CA VAL A 44 10.38 12.91 4.94
C VAL A 44 9.14 13.71 5.30
N ASP A 45 8.27 13.11 6.10
CA ASP A 45 7.11 13.77 6.69
C ASP A 45 7.56 14.59 7.91
N ILE A 46 7.17 15.86 7.93
CA ILE A 46 7.39 16.82 9.02
C ILE A 46 6.00 17.21 9.51
N GLU A 47 5.60 16.66 10.65
CA GLU A 47 4.27 16.86 11.21
C GLU A 47 4.25 18.06 12.15
N ALA A 48 3.22 18.89 12.02
CA ALA A 48 2.96 20.02 12.92
C ALA A 48 1.46 20.29 13.05
N LYS A 49 1.02 20.63 14.27
CA LYS A 49 -0.32 21.18 14.49
C LYS A 49 -0.37 22.66 14.12
N VAL A 50 -1.38 23.04 13.34
CA VAL A 50 -1.54 24.41 12.87
C VAL A 50 -3.00 24.85 12.93
N ASP A 51 -3.24 26.16 12.88
CA ASP A 51 -4.57 26.75 12.74
C ASP A 51 -4.84 27.19 11.29
N GLN A 52 -6.06 27.64 11.03
CA GLN A 52 -6.44 28.17 9.72
C GLN A 52 -5.61 29.40 9.32
N ALA A 53 -5.19 30.22 10.29
CA ALA A 53 -4.39 31.42 10.02
C ALA A 53 -3.01 31.06 9.45
N PHE A 54 -2.40 29.97 9.94
CA PHE A 54 -1.16 29.43 9.39
C PHE A 54 -1.34 28.96 7.93
N LEU A 55 -2.44 28.24 7.63
CA LEU A 55 -2.72 27.79 6.26
C LEU A 55 -2.90 28.99 5.32
N ASP A 56 -3.64 30.01 5.77
CA ASP A 56 -3.88 31.24 5.01
C ASP A 56 -2.57 32.02 4.76
N GLU A 57 -1.66 32.08 5.75
CA GLU A 57 -0.35 32.73 5.66
C GLU A 57 0.50 32.15 4.52
N PHE A 58 0.49 30.83 4.34
CA PHE A 58 1.27 30.14 3.30
C PHE A 58 0.45 29.79 2.05
N HIS A 59 -0.77 30.33 1.94
CA HIS A 59 -1.67 30.11 0.80
C HIS A 59 -1.95 28.61 0.53
N LEU A 60 -2.12 27.84 1.59
CA LEU A 60 -2.42 26.41 1.53
C LEU A 60 -3.93 26.16 1.57
N GLN A 61 -4.40 25.28 0.69
CA GLN A 61 -5.80 24.87 0.67
C GLN A 61 -5.99 23.68 1.60
N ARG A 62 -6.87 23.84 2.59
CA ARG A 62 -7.16 22.81 3.61
C ARG A 62 -7.52 21.47 2.94
N GLY A 63 -6.90 20.38 3.39
CA GLY A 63 -7.18 19.02 2.90
C GLY A 63 -6.44 18.63 1.62
N MET A 64 -5.70 19.54 0.99
CA MET A 64 -5.02 19.28 -0.28
C MET A 64 -3.57 18.82 -0.11
N SER A 65 -3.09 18.10 -1.12
CA SER A 65 -1.66 17.85 -1.35
C SER A 65 -1.13 18.73 -2.47
N GLN A 66 -0.36 19.75 -2.11
CA GLN A 66 0.12 20.78 -3.03
C GLN A 66 1.63 20.95 -2.99
N VAL A 67 2.25 21.08 -4.17
CA VAL A 67 3.67 21.39 -4.29
C VAL A 67 3.85 22.89 -4.07
N ILE A 68 4.80 23.26 -3.21
CA ILE A 68 5.13 24.66 -2.89
C ILE A 68 6.53 24.99 -3.38
N ASP A 69 6.76 26.25 -3.73
CA ASP A 69 8.07 26.72 -4.16
C ASP A 69 9.08 26.77 -3.00
N ASN A 70 10.35 26.98 -3.34
CA ASN A 70 11.45 26.98 -2.38
C ASN A 70 11.39 28.14 -1.38
N ASP A 71 10.89 29.31 -1.79
CA ASP A 71 10.83 30.49 -0.93
C ASP A 71 9.74 30.33 0.13
N VAL A 72 8.55 29.89 -0.28
CA VAL A 72 7.44 29.51 0.61
C VAL A 72 7.87 28.37 1.53
N THR A 73 8.56 27.36 1.00
CA THR A 73 9.08 26.24 1.80
C THR A 73 9.99 26.72 2.92
N ASN A 74 10.96 27.60 2.61
CA ASN A 74 11.93 28.07 3.58
C ASN A 74 11.23 28.92 4.66
N ALA A 75 10.32 29.81 4.26
CA ALA A 75 9.53 30.61 5.19
C ALA A 75 8.67 29.74 6.12
N LEU A 76 7.98 28.74 5.57
CA LEU A 76 7.16 27.79 6.33
C LEU A 76 8.01 27.01 7.33
N TYR A 77 9.14 26.46 6.89
CA TYR A 77 10.01 25.68 7.76
C TYR A 77 10.65 26.53 8.87
N ASP A 78 11.08 27.75 8.56
CA ASP A 78 11.61 28.68 9.55
C ASP A 78 10.54 29.12 10.55
N ARG A 79 9.28 29.28 10.11
CA ARG A 79 8.14 29.56 10.98
C ARG A 79 7.91 28.40 11.96
N LEU A 80 7.81 27.17 11.47
CA LEU A 80 7.60 25.98 12.30
C LEU A 80 8.70 25.80 13.35
N LYS A 81 9.96 26.01 12.97
CA LYS A 81 11.10 25.90 13.89
C LYS A 81 11.15 26.99 14.94
N ARG A 82 10.89 28.23 14.54
CA ARG A 82 10.97 29.39 15.44
C ARG A 82 9.98 29.28 16.59
N ASP A 83 8.83 28.69 16.32
CA ASP A 83 7.74 28.53 17.28
C ASP A 83 7.68 27.13 17.92
N ASP A 84 8.67 26.28 17.65
CA ASP A 84 8.78 24.92 18.20
C ASP A 84 7.51 24.07 17.93
N MET A 85 6.98 24.16 16.71
CA MET A 85 5.71 23.54 16.30
C MET A 85 5.85 22.14 15.71
N ILE A 86 7.08 21.67 15.46
CA ILE A 86 7.33 20.38 14.82
C ILE A 86 7.16 19.27 15.86
N ASP A 87 6.12 18.46 15.70
CA ASP A 87 5.83 17.34 16.59
C ASP A 87 6.69 16.12 16.25
N TYR A 88 6.79 15.78 14.95
CA TYR A 88 7.46 14.56 14.49
C TYR A 88 8.13 14.74 13.13
N GLU A 89 9.21 13.97 12.92
CA GLU A 89 9.90 13.87 11.63
C GLU A 89 10.19 12.39 11.32
N PHE A 90 9.48 11.83 10.34
CA PHE A 90 9.60 10.42 9.97
C PHE A 90 9.73 10.22 8.47
N ALA A 91 10.25 9.06 8.07
CA ALA A 91 10.24 8.67 6.67
C ALA A 91 8.79 8.54 6.20
N GLY A 92 8.46 9.20 5.08
CA GLY A 92 7.10 9.26 4.55
C GLY A 92 6.98 8.59 3.18
N GLY A 93 6.05 9.11 2.39
CA GLY A 93 5.78 8.68 1.01
C GLY A 93 4.79 7.53 0.94
N THR A 94 3.78 7.63 0.08
CA THR A 94 2.69 6.66 -0.03
C THR A 94 3.22 5.24 -0.29
N ILE A 95 4.14 5.11 -1.25
CA ILE A 95 4.68 3.79 -1.60
C ILE A 95 5.79 3.38 -0.63
N GLY A 96 6.59 4.30 -0.11
CA GLY A 96 7.59 4.06 0.92
C GLY A 96 6.96 3.51 2.21
N ASN A 97 5.83 4.09 2.64
CA ASN A 97 5.01 3.59 3.74
C ASN A 97 4.47 2.19 3.45
N THR A 98 3.95 1.97 2.24
CA THR A 98 3.44 0.66 1.80
C THR A 98 4.54 -0.42 1.82
N MET A 99 5.72 -0.14 1.27
CA MET A 99 6.85 -1.08 1.24
C MET A 99 7.35 -1.37 2.65
N HIS A 100 7.49 -0.34 3.49
CA HIS A 100 7.86 -0.49 4.90
C HIS A 100 6.89 -1.40 5.64
N ASN A 101 5.59 -1.10 5.54
CA ASN A 101 4.54 -1.85 6.21
C ASN A 101 4.48 -3.29 5.71
N TYR A 102 4.66 -3.52 4.40
CA TYR A 102 4.75 -4.87 3.84
C TYR A 102 5.91 -5.64 4.49
N SER A 103 7.11 -5.04 4.53
CA SER A 103 8.30 -5.68 5.09
C SER A 103 8.15 -6.00 6.57
N VAL A 104 7.48 -5.14 7.34
CA VAL A 104 7.18 -5.38 8.76
C VAL A 104 6.15 -6.50 8.95
N LEU A 105 5.10 -6.51 8.12
CA LEU A 105 4.02 -7.49 8.18
C LEU A 105 4.47 -8.89 7.74
N ALA A 106 5.21 -8.96 6.64
CA ALA A 106 5.68 -10.19 6.01
C ALA A 106 7.00 -10.71 6.59
N ASP A 107 7.76 -9.86 7.29
CA ASP A 107 9.17 -10.11 7.65
C ASP A 107 9.96 -10.64 6.44
N ASP A 108 9.80 -9.94 5.31
CA ASP A 108 10.42 -10.30 4.04
C ASP A 108 10.81 -9.05 3.24
N ARG A 109 11.62 -9.26 2.20
CA ARG A 109 12.19 -8.18 1.38
C ARG A 109 11.11 -7.48 0.54
N SER A 110 11.09 -6.16 0.61
CA SER A 110 10.54 -5.29 -0.44
C SER A 110 11.65 -4.43 -1.01
N VAL A 111 11.53 -4.03 -2.28
CA VAL A 111 12.51 -3.17 -2.93
C VAL A 111 11.87 -1.82 -3.23
N LEU A 112 12.50 -0.74 -2.76
CA LEU A 112 12.06 0.63 -3.04
C LEU A 112 12.93 1.24 -4.13
N LEU A 113 12.28 1.79 -5.15
CA LEU A 113 12.88 2.56 -6.23
C LEU A 113 12.50 4.04 -6.06
N GLY A 114 13.44 4.92 -6.36
CA GLY A 114 13.32 6.35 -6.06
C GLY A 114 14.70 6.99 -6.08
N VAL A 115 14.82 8.17 -5.47
CA VAL A 115 16.10 8.89 -5.38
C VAL A 115 16.62 8.97 -3.95
N MET A 116 17.93 9.07 -3.80
CA MET A 116 18.58 9.35 -2.52
C MET A 116 19.70 10.38 -2.72
N SER A 117 19.87 11.28 -1.75
CA SER A 117 21.01 12.19 -1.75
C SER A 117 22.32 11.40 -1.80
N GLU A 118 23.19 11.69 -2.76
CA GLU A 118 24.47 10.99 -2.93
C GLU A 118 25.37 11.14 -1.70
N ASN A 119 25.39 12.34 -1.12
CA ASN A 119 26.19 12.67 0.06
C ASN A 119 25.30 12.85 1.28
N ILE A 120 25.23 11.83 2.14
CA ILE A 120 24.36 11.81 3.32
C ILE A 120 25.12 12.30 4.56
N LYS A 121 24.63 13.40 5.17
CA LYS A 121 25.15 13.92 6.44
C LYS A 121 24.37 13.37 7.62
N ILE A 122 25.04 13.01 8.72
CA ILE A 122 24.39 12.57 9.96
C ILE A 122 23.37 13.64 10.41
N GLY A 123 22.17 13.20 10.77
CA GLY A 123 21.07 14.07 11.21
C GLY A 123 20.30 14.78 10.09
N SER A 124 20.74 14.67 8.82
CA SER A 124 19.98 15.17 7.67
C SER A 124 18.69 14.39 7.43
N TYR A 125 17.79 14.93 6.61
CA TYR A 125 16.55 14.23 6.25
C TYR A 125 16.80 12.92 5.48
N ALA A 126 17.78 12.89 4.57
CA ALA A 126 18.20 11.64 3.93
C ALA A 126 18.68 10.60 4.96
N TYR A 127 19.47 11.02 5.96
CA TYR A 127 19.90 10.14 7.04
C TYR A 127 18.72 9.61 7.88
N LYS A 128 17.80 10.50 8.26
CA LYS A 128 16.58 10.12 8.99
C LYS A 128 15.72 9.14 8.19
N PHE A 129 15.60 9.35 6.87
CA PHE A 129 14.86 8.43 6.00
C PHE A 129 15.44 7.02 6.07
N LEU A 130 16.77 6.88 5.98
CA LEU A 130 17.45 5.58 6.11
C LEU A 130 17.22 4.95 7.49
N CYS A 131 17.44 5.71 8.57
CA CYS A 131 17.31 5.19 9.94
C CYS A 131 15.87 4.77 10.29
N ASN A 132 14.87 5.44 9.73
CA ASN A 132 13.46 5.20 10.00
C ASN A 132 12.81 4.18 9.04
N THR A 133 13.54 3.73 8.01
CA THR A 133 13.05 2.71 7.08
C THR A 133 13.34 1.32 7.62
N SER A 134 12.35 0.42 7.52
CA SER A 134 12.46 -0.96 7.99
C SER A 134 13.68 -1.65 7.38
N SER A 135 14.40 -2.42 8.19
CA SER A 135 15.64 -3.12 7.81
C SER A 135 15.46 -4.18 6.71
N ARG A 136 14.21 -4.52 6.36
CA ARG A 136 13.88 -5.47 5.28
C ARG A 136 13.52 -4.75 3.97
N VAL A 137 13.39 -3.42 3.98
CA VAL A 137 13.22 -2.64 2.76
C VAL A 137 14.61 -2.43 2.15
N ASP A 138 14.78 -2.96 0.95
CA ASP A 138 16.00 -2.84 0.18
C ASP A 138 16.02 -1.47 -0.52
N LEU A 139 17.03 -0.68 -0.17
CA LEU A 139 17.28 0.67 -0.69
C LEU A 139 18.53 0.72 -1.58
N ASP A 140 19.16 -0.41 -1.88
CA ASP A 140 20.40 -0.46 -2.66
C ASP A 140 20.17 -0.06 -4.14
N TYR A 141 18.92 -0.05 -4.58
CA TYR A 141 18.49 0.30 -5.93
C TYR A 141 18.04 1.75 -6.09
N LEU A 142 18.16 2.58 -5.04
CA LEU A 142 17.87 4.01 -5.15
C LEU A 142 18.89 4.72 -6.03
N GLN A 143 18.41 5.66 -6.86
CA GLN A 143 19.26 6.46 -7.71
C GLN A 143 19.89 7.60 -6.91
N PRO A 144 21.23 7.79 -6.96
CA PRO A 144 21.86 8.94 -6.34
C PRO A 144 21.46 10.24 -7.06
N VAL A 145 21.25 11.30 -6.29
CA VAL A 145 21.03 12.67 -6.78
C VAL A 145 21.89 13.67 -6.02
N ASP A 146 22.38 14.70 -6.73
CA ASP A 146 23.14 15.81 -6.15
C ASP A 146 22.20 16.89 -5.61
N GLY A 147 21.48 16.55 -4.54
CA GLY A 147 20.52 17.43 -3.92
C GLY A 147 19.66 16.74 -2.87
N PRO A 148 18.74 17.49 -2.24
CA PRO A 148 17.90 16.95 -1.20
C PRO A 148 16.80 16.04 -1.77
N ILE A 149 16.45 15.02 -1.00
CA ILE A 149 15.16 14.32 -1.14
C ILE A 149 14.00 15.28 -0.84
N GLY A 150 12.76 14.86 -1.10
CA GLY A 150 11.60 15.70 -0.85
C GLY A 150 11.28 15.82 0.65
N ARG A 151 10.48 16.84 0.98
CA ARG A 151 9.93 17.07 2.32
C ARG A 151 8.43 17.30 2.21
N CYS A 152 7.68 16.63 3.07
CA CYS A 152 6.24 16.74 3.15
C CYS A 152 5.89 17.38 4.50
N PHE A 153 5.43 18.63 4.50
CA PHE A 153 4.91 19.26 5.70
C PHE A 153 3.46 18.82 5.87
N THR A 154 3.23 17.96 6.87
CA THR A 154 1.91 17.45 7.22
C THR A 154 1.33 18.34 8.30
N LEU A 155 0.45 19.25 7.89
CA LEU A 155 -0.13 20.27 8.74
C LEU A 155 -1.52 19.82 9.20
N ILE A 156 -1.69 19.68 10.52
CA ILE A 156 -2.89 19.07 11.12
C ILE A 156 -3.69 20.13 11.87
N ASP A 157 -4.96 20.31 11.52
CA ASP A 157 -5.85 21.23 12.24
C ASP A 157 -6.53 20.56 13.45
N ASP A 158 -7.24 21.35 14.26
CA ASP A 158 -7.95 20.87 15.46
C ASP A 158 -9.07 19.85 15.15
N SER A 159 -9.56 19.80 13.91
CA SER A 159 -10.54 18.79 13.47
C SER A 159 -9.90 17.46 13.09
N GLY A 160 -8.57 17.41 12.99
CA GLY A 160 -7.80 16.25 12.54
C GLY A 160 -7.65 16.15 11.02
N GLU A 161 -8.09 17.16 10.27
CA GLU A 161 -7.85 17.28 8.84
C GLU A 161 -6.38 17.57 8.58
N ARG A 162 -5.85 17.03 7.48
CA ARG A 162 -4.44 17.16 7.11
C ARG A 162 -4.29 17.90 5.80
N THR A 163 -3.38 18.86 5.78
CA THR A 163 -2.95 19.57 4.57
C THR A 163 -1.49 19.26 4.33
N PHE A 164 -1.14 18.85 3.10
CA PHE A 164 0.22 18.48 2.74
C PHE A 164 0.85 19.54 1.85
N ALA A 165 1.90 20.20 2.36
CA ALA A 165 2.72 21.09 1.57
C ALA A 165 4.04 20.37 1.19
N ILE A 166 4.27 20.20 -0.11
CA ILE A 166 5.36 19.38 -0.62
C ILE A 166 6.48 20.27 -1.16
N SER A 167 7.66 20.16 -0.55
CA SER A 167 8.91 20.63 -1.14
C SER A 167 9.55 19.48 -1.89
N ALA A 168 9.46 19.51 -3.23
CA ALA A 168 9.83 18.37 -4.07
C ALA A 168 11.32 18.01 -3.99
N GLY A 169 12.21 18.98 -3.78
CA GLY A 169 13.66 18.74 -3.89
C GLY A 169 13.98 18.09 -5.24
N LEU A 170 14.72 16.98 -5.22
CA LEU A 170 14.97 16.16 -6.41
C LEU A 170 14.15 14.86 -6.45
N MET A 171 13.08 14.74 -5.67
CA MET A 171 12.30 13.50 -5.54
C MET A 171 11.78 12.95 -6.88
N ASN A 172 11.57 13.82 -7.86
CA ASN A 172 11.06 13.50 -9.20
C ASN A 172 12.13 13.22 -10.27
N HIS A 173 13.42 13.22 -9.90
CA HIS A 173 14.52 13.01 -10.85
C HIS A 173 14.96 11.55 -10.98
N LEU A 174 14.11 10.58 -10.59
CA LEU A 174 14.34 9.18 -10.91
C LEU A 174 14.32 9.02 -12.43
N ARG A 175 15.42 8.51 -13.02
CA ARG A 175 15.54 8.38 -14.47
C ARG A 175 15.15 6.98 -14.94
N PRO A 176 14.64 6.84 -16.18
CA PRO A 176 14.25 5.54 -16.72
C PRO A 176 15.40 4.52 -16.76
N GLU A 177 16.65 4.98 -16.97
CA GLU A 177 17.83 4.10 -17.02
C GLU A 177 18.20 3.48 -15.66
N SER A 178 17.68 4.04 -14.57
CA SER A 178 17.87 3.49 -13.22
C SER A 178 16.87 2.38 -12.88
N ILE A 179 15.90 2.10 -13.76
CA ILE A 179 14.96 1.00 -13.58
C ILE A 179 15.62 -0.32 -14.03
N CYS A 180 15.98 -1.16 -13.08
CA CYS A 180 16.51 -2.48 -13.36
C CYS A 180 15.41 -3.42 -13.90
N GLN A 181 15.48 -3.79 -15.18
CA GLN A 181 14.47 -4.63 -15.82
C GLN A 181 14.30 -5.98 -15.11
N THR A 182 15.39 -6.72 -14.85
CA THR A 182 15.31 -8.06 -14.25
C THR A 182 14.69 -8.02 -12.85
N LEU A 183 15.00 -6.97 -12.07
CA LEU A 183 14.44 -6.75 -10.75
C LEU A 183 12.90 -6.66 -10.79
N ILE A 184 12.35 -5.91 -11.76
CA ILE A 184 10.91 -5.79 -11.96
C ILE A 184 10.31 -7.12 -12.42
N GLN A 185 10.93 -7.78 -13.41
CA GLN A 185 10.42 -9.03 -13.99
C GLN A 185 10.33 -10.19 -13.00
N GLU A 186 11.20 -10.22 -11.99
CA GLU A 186 11.23 -11.26 -10.95
C GLU A 186 10.39 -10.90 -9.71
N SER A 187 9.83 -9.68 -9.65
CA SER A 187 8.97 -9.26 -8.54
C SER A 187 7.58 -9.88 -8.60
N SER A 188 6.94 -10.09 -7.45
CA SER A 188 5.55 -10.58 -7.38
C SER A 188 4.51 -9.50 -7.68
N ALA A 189 4.89 -8.23 -7.58
CA ALA A 189 4.05 -7.08 -7.89
C ALA A 189 4.93 -5.82 -8.03
N LEU A 190 4.51 -4.92 -8.94
CA LEU A 190 5.01 -3.55 -9.02
C LEU A 190 3.97 -2.60 -8.42
N VAL A 191 4.35 -1.80 -7.43
CA VAL A 191 3.46 -0.86 -6.73
C VAL A 191 3.81 0.58 -7.07
N ILE A 192 2.83 1.34 -7.53
CA ILE A 192 2.97 2.73 -7.95
C ILE A 192 1.84 3.58 -7.36
N SER A 193 2.05 4.90 -7.33
CA SER A 193 1.05 5.88 -6.89
C SER A 193 0.72 6.86 -8.00
N ALA A 194 -0.49 7.40 -8.00
CA ALA A 194 -0.90 8.47 -8.89
C ALA A 194 -0.01 9.71 -8.79
N TYR A 195 0.61 9.96 -7.62
CA TYR A 195 1.55 11.08 -7.44
C TYR A 195 2.77 11.04 -8.37
N LEU A 196 3.14 9.86 -8.88
CA LEU A 196 4.26 9.70 -9.81
C LEU A 196 3.98 10.30 -11.20
N MET A 197 2.71 10.63 -11.50
CA MET A 197 2.28 11.32 -12.71
C MET A 197 2.27 12.85 -12.55
N ARG A 198 2.49 13.36 -11.34
CA ARG A 198 2.54 14.80 -11.03
C ARG A 198 3.95 15.34 -11.26
N THR A 199 4.45 15.23 -12.49
CA THR A 199 5.74 15.81 -12.91
C THR A 199 5.58 17.04 -13.78
N SER A 200 6.57 17.92 -13.77
CA SER A 200 6.64 19.16 -14.53
C SER A 200 8.05 19.43 -15.04
N GLY A 201 8.18 20.22 -16.11
CA GLY A 201 9.49 20.64 -16.62
C GLY A 201 10.38 19.48 -17.08
N ASP A 202 11.56 19.38 -16.49
CA ASP A 202 12.61 18.38 -16.77
C ASP A 202 12.58 17.15 -15.84
N GLU A 203 11.55 17.03 -15.00
CA GLU A 203 11.36 15.90 -14.09
C GLU A 203 11.12 14.58 -14.86
N THR A 204 11.77 13.50 -14.43
CA THR A 204 11.81 12.22 -15.17
C THR A 204 11.00 11.08 -14.53
N MET A 205 10.40 11.31 -13.36
CA MET A 205 9.70 10.28 -12.56
C MET A 205 8.59 9.56 -13.34
N THR A 206 7.76 10.28 -14.09
CA THR A 206 6.69 9.66 -14.90
C THR A 206 7.28 8.74 -15.97
N GLN A 207 8.35 9.15 -16.64
CA GLN A 207 9.00 8.34 -17.68
C GLN A 207 9.60 7.05 -17.08
N ALA A 208 10.26 7.17 -15.93
CA ALA A 208 10.82 6.03 -15.21
C ALA A 208 9.72 5.06 -14.74
N THR A 209 8.61 5.61 -14.23
CA THR A 209 7.44 4.83 -13.82
C THR A 209 6.86 4.07 -15.00
N MET A 210 6.69 4.72 -16.16
CA MET A 210 6.17 4.07 -17.37
C MET A 210 7.09 2.96 -17.89
N GLN A 211 8.42 3.13 -17.78
CA GLN A 211 9.37 2.07 -18.13
C GLN A 211 9.25 0.85 -17.20
N ALA A 212 9.09 1.06 -15.89
CA ALA A 212 8.85 -0.04 -14.96
C ALA A 212 7.51 -0.75 -15.23
N VAL A 213 6.45 0.01 -15.49
CA VAL A 213 5.14 -0.52 -15.89
C VAL A 213 5.27 -1.35 -17.16
N GLU A 214 6.01 -0.88 -18.17
CA GLU A 214 6.26 -1.64 -19.40
C GLU A 214 6.97 -2.97 -19.12
N TYR A 215 8.01 -2.96 -18.27
CA TYR A 215 8.71 -4.18 -17.86
C TYR A 215 7.81 -5.16 -17.12
N ALA A 216 6.98 -4.67 -16.19
CA ALA A 216 6.05 -5.47 -15.43
C ALA A 216 4.99 -6.11 -16.34
N ASN A 217 4.35 -5.32 -17.18
CA ASN A 217 3.33 -5.76 -18.14
C ASN A 217 3.88 -6.83 -19.10
N LYS A 218 5.10 -6.63 -19.63
CA LYS A 218 5.76 -7.60 -20.52
C LYS A 218 6.08 -8.94 -19.83
N ALA A 219 6.35 -8.93 -18.53
CA ALA A 219 6.63 -10.14 -17.75
C ALA A 219 5.39 -10.76 -17.09
N GLY A 220 4.22 -10.12 -17.23
CA GLY A 220 2.99 -10.55 -16.55
C GLY A 220 2.97 -10.27 -15.04
N VAL A 221 3.89 -9.44 -14.55
CA VAL A 221 3.93 -8.98 -13.15
C VAL A 221 2.77 -8.02 -12.92
N PRO A 222 1.90 -8.25 -11.92
CA PRO A 222 0.79 -7.37 -11.62
C PRO A 222 1.25 -5.95 -11.27
N VAL A 223 0.65 -4.95 -11.92
CA VAL A 223 0.82 -3.54 -11.57
C VAL A 223 -0.29 -3.12 -10.62
N VAL A 224 0.11 -2.52 -9.50
CA VAL A 224 -0.75 -2.06 -8.42
C VAL A 224 -0.68 -0.54 -8.34
N LEU A 225 -1.82 0.14 -8.46
CA LEU A 225 -1.91 1.61 -8.37
C LEU A 225 -2.72 2.02 -7.14
N THR A 226 -2.22 3.02 -6.40
CA THR A 226 -3.00 3.78 -5.40
C THR A 226 -3.26 5.21 -5.87
N LEU A 227 -4.49 5.72 -5.71
CA LEU A 227 -4.98 6.97 -6.35
C LEU A 227 -4.54 8.28 -5.66
N GLY A 228 -3.96 8.22 -4.46
CA GLY A 228 -3.27 9.36 -3.83
C GLY A 228 -4.18 10.40 -3.16
N THR A 229 -4.98 11.15 -3.93
CA THR A 229 -6.04 12.05 -3.41
C THR A 229 -7.18 12.22 -4.40
N LYS A 230 -8.39 12.50 -3.90
CA LYS A 230 -9.56 12.90 -4.70
C LYS A 230 -9.25 14.01 -5.71
N PHE A 231 -8.63 15.10 -5.26
CA PHE A 231 -8.36 16.28 -6.08
C PHE A 231 -7.44 16.04 -7.29
N LEU A 232 -6.51 15.08 -7.19
CA LEU A 232 -5.66 14.71 -8.31
C LEU A 232 -6.45 13.97 -9.39
N ILE A 233 -7.40 13.13 -8.97
CA ILE A 233 -8.21 12.33 -9.86
C ILE A 233 -9.29 13.17 -10.54
N GLU A 234 -9.93 14.08 -9.82
CA GLU A 234 -10.99 14.95 -10.35
C GLU A 234 -10.53 15.90 -11.48
N GLN A 235 -9.23 16.14 -11.62
CA GLN A 235 -8.69 16.96 -12.70
C GLN A 235 -8.92 16.33 -14.08
N ASP A 236 -8.78 15.00 -14.18
CA ASP A 236 -9.05 14.26 -15.42
C ASP A 236 -9.42 12.78 -15.12
N PRO A 237 -10.66 12.52 -14.65
CA PRO A 237 -11.10 11.16 -14.32
C PRO A 237 -11.07 10.20 -15.51
N VAL A 238 -11.29 10.72 -16.72
CA VAL A 238 -11.30 9.92 -17.96
C VAL A 238 -9.89 9.44 -18.28
N TRP A 239 -8.90 10.33 -18.21
CA TRP A 239 -7.51 9.94 -18.41
C TRP A 239 -7.05 8.91 -17.37
N TRP A 240 -7.43 9.07 -16.11
CA TRP A 240 -7.11 8.09 -15.06
C TRP A 240 -7.77 6.74 -15.32
N ALA A 241 -9.05 6.71 -15.69
CA ALA A 241 -9.73 5.47 -16.06
C ALA A 241 -9.05 4.76 -17.24
N ASP A 242 -8.66 5.51 -18.28
CA ASP A 242 -7.93 4.98 -19.43
C ASP A 242 -6.54 4.47 -19.06
N PHE A 243 -5.81 5.20 -18.22
CA PHE A 243 -4.52 4.78 -17.69
C PHE A 243 -4.63 3.47 -16.91
N VAL A 244 -5.59 3.41 -15.98
CA VAL A 244 -5.87 2.24 -15.15
C VAL A 244 -6.21 1.03 -16.02
N ALA A 245 -7.18 1.17 -16.94
CA ALA A 245 -7.61 0.09 -17.82
C ALA A 245 -6.49 -0.48 -18.70
N LYS A 246 -5.49 0.34 -19.03
CA LYS A 246 -4.40 -0.05 -19.91
C LYS A 246 -3.21 -0.68 -19.18
N HIS A 247 -2.95 -0.25 -17.94
CA HIS A 247 -1.66 -0.49 -17.29
C HIS A 247 -1.73 -1.14 -15.91
N VAL A 248 -2.91 -1.24 -15.30
CA VAL A 248 -3.08 -1.61 -13.89
C VAL A 248 -3.90 -2.90 -13.75
N ASP A 249 -3.41 -3.85 -12.96
CA ASP A 249 -4.14 -5.07 -12.61
C ASP A 249 -4.90 -4.93 -11.28
N ILE A 250 -4.39 -4.11 -10.35
CA ILE A 250 -4.93 -3.95 -9.00
C ILE A 250 -5.05 -2.47 -8.64
N LEU A 251 -6.25 -2.03 -8.29
CA LEU A 251 -6.53 -0.64 -7.90
C LEU A 251 -6.79 -0.52 -6.40
N ALA A 252 -6.06 0.37 -5.74
CA ALA A 252 -6.31 0.79 -4.37
C ALA A 252 -6.84 2.23 -4.35
N MET A 253 -7.90 2.46 -3.60
CA MET A 253 -8.54 3.76 -3.47
C MET A 253 -9.23 3.90 -2.11
N ASN A 254 -9.51 5.13 -1.69
CA ASN A 254 -10.55 5.39 -0.69
C ASN A 254 -11.92 5.68 -1.36
N GLU A 255 -12.94 5.95 -0.57
CA GLU A 255 -14.30 6.20 -1.05
C GLU A 255 -14.41 7.48 -1.89
N GLU A 256 -13.64 8.50 -1.55
CA GLU A 256 -13.63 9.80 -2.20
C GLU A 256 -12.90 9.76 -3.56
N GLU A 257 -11.76 9.07 -3.61
CA GLU A 257 -11.02 8.76 -4.83
C GLU A 257 -11.83 7.84 -5.74
N GLY A 258 -12.54 6.86 -5.16
CA GLY A 258 -13.45 5.98 -5.87
C GLY A 258 -14.60 6.74 -6.51
N GLU A 259 -15.20 7.69 -5.78
CA GLU A 259 -16.20 8.60 -6.34
C GLU A 259 -15.60 9.45 -7.45
N ALA A 260 -14.41 10.01 -7.26
CA ALA A 260 -13.76 10.86 -8.27
C ALA A 260 -13.50 10.13 -9.60
N ILE A 261 -13.00 8.90 -9.57
CA ILE A 261 -12.69 8.16 -10.80
C ILE A 261 -13.93 7.51 -11.44
N THR A 262 -14.94 7.13 -10.65
CA THR A 262 -16.09 6.36 -11.16
C THR A 262 -17.39 7.15 -11.29
N GLY A 263 -17.52 8.27 -10.58
CA GLY A 263 -18.77 9.00 -10.39
C GLY A 263 -19.76 8.35 -9.41
N HIS A 264 -19.37 7.28 -8.71
CA HIS A 264 -20.23 6.58 -7.75
C HIS A 264 -19.83 6.87 -6.29
N SER A 265 -20.73 7.47 -5.52
CA SER A 265 -20.53 7.76 -4.10
C SER A 265 -20.71 6.55 -3.17
N ASP A 266 -21.34 5.48 -3.66
CA ASP A 266 -21.38 4.19 -2.96
C ASP A 266 -20.06 3.43 -3.22
N PRO A 267 -19.23 3.15 -2.19
CA PRO A 267 -17.96 2.45 -2.36
C PRO A 267 -18.09 1.07 -3.04
N LEU A 268 -19.22 0.38 -2.84
CA LEU A 268 -19.47 -0.91 -3.50
C LEU A 268 -19.67 -0.74 -5.00
N LEU A 269 -20.41 0.30 -5.42
CA LEU A 269 -20.62 0.61 -6.84
C LEU A 269 -19.35 1.18 -7.48
N ALA A 270 -18.58 1.99 -6.76
CA ALA A 270 -17.28 2.45 -7.23
C ALA A 270 -16.33 1.27 -7.45
N ALA A 271 -16.25 0.34 -6.49
CA ALA A 271 -15.43 -0.86 -6.63
C ALA A 271 -15.92 -1.78 -7.77
N ASP A 272 -17.24 -1.94 -7.93
CA ASP A 272 -17.81 -2.69 -9.05
C ASP A 272 -17.49 -2.09 -10.41
N LYS A 273 -17.60 -0.76 -10.52
CA LYS A 273 -17.29 -0.02 -11.74
C LYS A 273 -15.82 -0.13 -12.09
N ALA A 274 -14.94 -0.03 -11.10
CA ALA A 274 -13.50 -0.15 -11.30
C ALA A 274 -13.07 -1.53 -11.82
N LEU A 275 -13.82 -2.60 -11.54
CA LEU A 275 -13.57 -3.93 -12.14
C LEU A 275 -13.76 -3.96 -13.67
N ASP A 276 -14.40 -2.95 -14.27
CA ASP A 276 -14.41 -2.85 -15.73
C ASP A 276 -12.99 -2.61 -16.30
N TRP A 277 -12.08 -2.09 -15.46
CA TRP A 277 -10.72 -1.71 -15.82
C TRP A 277 -9.65 -2.65 -15.25
N VAL A 278 -9.83 -3.16 -14.04
CA VAL A 278 -8.82 -3.94 -13.30
C VAL A 278 -9.32 -5.31 -12.82
N ASP A 279 -8.40 -6.16 -12.37
CA ASP A 279 -8.71 -7.53 -11.90
C ASP A 279 -9.09 -7.60 -10.41
N LEU A 280 -8.58 -6.67 -9.60
CA LEU A 280 -8.82 -6.59 -8.16
C LEU A 280 -8.90 -5.12 -7.70
N VAL A 281 -9.86 -4.82 -6.84
CA VAL A 281 -10.07 -3.48 -6.26
C VAL A 281 -10.07 -3.57 -4.74
N ILE A 282 -9.38 -2.61 -4.12
CA ILE A 282 -9.32 -2.39 -2.68
C ILE A 282 -9.87 -0.98 -2.44
N CYS A 283 -11.04 -0.86 -1.82
CA CYS A 283 -11.67 0.42 -1.54
C CYS A 283 -11.80 0.60 -0.03
N THR A 284 -10.92 1.40 0.56
CA THR A 284 -11.08 1.86 1.94
C THR A 284 -12.25 2.84 2.02
N ALA A 285 -13.01 2.79 3.10
CA ALA A 285 -14.25 3.56 3.25
C ALA A 285 -14.38 4.15 4.66
N GLY A 286 -13.26 4.58 5.23
CA GLY A 286 -13.17 5.16 6.58
C GLY A 286 -14.02 4.43 7.63
N PRO A 287 -15.00 5.09 8.26
CA PRO A 287 -15.90 4.48 9.25
C PRO A 287 -16.77 3.33 8.73
N LYS A 288 -17.00 3.23 7.41
CA LYS A 288 -17.70 2.09 6.80
C LYS A 288 -16.78 0.87 6.68
N GLY A 289 -15.48 1.01 6.86
CA GLY A 289 -14.51 -0.08 6.84
C GLY A 289 -13.83 -0.23 5.49
N LEU A 290 -13.80 -1.44 4.94
CA LEU A 290 -13.08 -1.79 3.72
C LEU A 290 -13.95 -2.65 2.81
N PHE A 291 -13.98 -2.30 1.53
CA PHE A 291 -14.55 -3.11 0.45
C PHE A 291 -13.44 -3.70 -0.41
N MET A 292 -13.64 -4.93 -0.86
CA MET A 292 -12.83 -5.56 -1.89
C MET A 292 -13.74 -6.10 -2.99
N ALA A 293 -13.31 -5.98 -4.23
CA ALA A 293 -14.01 -6.53 -5.39
C ALA A 293 -12.99 -7.19 -6.32
N GLY A 294 -13.30 -8.34 -6.90
CA GLY A 294 -12.41 -9.04 -7.83
C GLY A 294 -13.14 -10.05 -8.69
N TYR A 295 -12.42 -10.65 -9.63
CA TYR A 295 -12.96 -11.74 -10.44
C TYR A 295 -12.62 -13.11 -9.85
N VAL A 296 -13.52 -14.08 -10.03
CA VAL A 296 -13.27 -15.51 -9.85
C VAL A 296 -13.92 -16.27 -11.00
N ASP A 297 -13.29 -17.35 -11.45
CA ASP A 297 -13.95 -18.26 -12.40
C ASP A 297 -15.14 -18.98 -11.75
N ASP A 298 -16.24 -19.15 -12.48
CA ASP A 298 -17.46 -19.82 -11.98
C ASP A 298 -17.17 -21.21 -11.37
N SER A 299 -16.23 -21.96 -11.95
CA SER A 299 -15.84 -23.30 -11.45
C SER A 299 -15.11 -23.26 -10.11
N CYS A 300 -14.55 -22.11 -9.73
CA CYS A 300 -13.72 -21.92 -8.54
C CYS A 300 -14.42 -21.08 -7.45
N LYS A 301 -15.64 -20.60 -7.71
CA LYS A 301 -16.38 -19.75 -6.76
C LYS A 301 -16.68 -20.52 -5.47
N ARG A 302 -16.56 -19.83 -4.35
CA ARG A 302 -16.87 -20.38 -3.02
C ARG A 302 -17.87 -19.47 -2.34
N GLU A 303 -19.02 -20.04 -1.99
CA GLU A 303 -20.06 -19.33 -1.27
C GLU A 303 -19.63 -18.99 0.16
N THR A 304 -20.15 -17.88 0.65
CA THR A 304 -19.97 -17.46 2.04
C THR A 304 -20.79 -18.32 2.98
N GLU A 305 -20.28 -18.51 4.19
CA GLU A 305 -21.04 -19.04 5.33
C GLU A 305 -21.57 -17.91 6.23
N TYR A 306 -21.23 -16.65 5.92
CA TYR A 306 -21.71 -15.48 6.66
C TYR A 306 -23.10 -15.04 6.18
N PRO A 307 -23.85 -14.26 6.98
CA PRO A 307 -25.10 -13.66 6.52
C PRO A 307 -24.89 -12.88 5.22
N LEU A 308 -25.83 -13.04 4.29
CA LEU A 308 -25.82 -12.29 3.04
C LEU A 308 -26.13 -10.82 3.33
N LEU A 309 -25.25 -9.94 2.84
CA LEU A 309 -25.31 -8.52 3.11
C LEU A 309 -26.20 -7.82 2.06
N PRO A 310 -27.12 -6.92 2.49
CA PRO A 310 -27.82 -6.06 1.57
C PRO A 310 -26.89 -4.94 1.06
N GLY A 311 -27.17 -4.40 -0.11
CA GLY A 311 -26.42 -3.28 -0.69
C GLY A 311 -26.97 -2.90 -2.06
N ALA A 312 -26.33 -1.95 -2.72
CA ALA A 312 -26.68 -1.58 -4.10
C ALA A 312 -26.57 -2.77 -5.08
N ILE A 313 -25.67 -3.72 -4.78
CA ILE A 313 -25.62 -5.05 -5.37
C ILE A 313 -26.23 -6.02 -4.35
N PRO A 314 -27.38 -6.66 -4.65
CA PRO A 314 -28.00 -7.61 -3.73
C PRO A 314 -27.06 -8.77 -3.39
N GLU A 315 -26.90 -9.05 -2.09
CA GLU A 315 -26.12 -10.19 -1.60
C GLU A 315 -24.69 -10.22 -2.14
N PHE A 316 -24.06 -9.05 -2.27
CA PHE A 316 -22.76 -8.88 -2.92
C PHE A 316 -21.66 -9.79 -2.34
N ASN A 317 -21.73 -10.11 -1.05
CA ASN A 317 -20.76 -10.97 -0.38
C ASN A 317 -20.99 -12.48 -0.62
N ARG A 318 -21.98 -12.87 -1.44
CA ARG A 318 -22.34 -14.28 -1.69
C ARG A 318 -21.13 -15.16 -1.99
N TYR A 319 -20.15 -14.66 -2.73
CA TYR A 319 -18.93 -15.40 -3.12
C TYR A 319 -17.65 -14.88 -2.46
N GLU A 320 -17.72 -14.19 -1.32
CA GLU A 320 -16.55 -13.56 -0.68
C GLU A 320 -15.48 -14.55 -0.20
N PHE A 321 -15.82 -15.84 -0.09
CA PHE A 321 -14.85 -16.90 0.18
C PHE A 321 -14.04 -17.31 -1.05
N SER A 322 -14.28 -16.69 -2.21
CA SER A 322 -13.49 -16.90 -3.44
C SER A 322 -12.14 -16.20 -3.39
N ARG A 323 -11.14 -16.78 -4.08
CA ARG A 323 -9.82 -16.14 -4.32
C ARG A 323 -9.87 -15.36 -5.62
N ALA A 324 -9.28 -14.17 -5.64
CA ALA A 324 -9.28 -13.34 -6.83
C ALA A 324 -8.39 -13.94 -7.92
N MET A 325 -8.82 -13.83 -9.18
CA MET A 325 -8.16 -14.31 -10.38
C MET A 325 -8.06 -13.16 -11.38
N LYS A 326 -7.09 -13.24 -12.29
CA LYS A 326 -7.08 -12.35 -13.45
C LYS A 326 -8.30 -12.69 -14.32
N LYS A 327 -9.05 -11.69 -14.74
CA LYS A 327 -10.24 -11.85 -15.60
C LYS A 327 -9.89 -12.59 -16.89
N SER A 328 -8.72 -12.31 -17.46
CA SER A 328 -8.20 -12.94 -18.67
C SER A 328 -7.89 -14.44 -18.51
N LEU A 329 -7.75 -14.93 -17.28
CA LEU A 329 -7.53 -16.34 -16.97
C LEU A 329 -8.80 -17.09 -16.56
N CYS A 330 -9.95 -16.39 -16.50
CA CYS A 330 -11.24 -17.00 -16.23
C CYS A 330 -11.90 -17.43 -17.54
N GLN A 331 -12.48 -18.63 -17.55
CA GLN A 331 -13.36 -19.09 -18.64
C GLN A 331 -14.75 -18.46 -18.51
N GLN A 332 -15.27 -18.38 -17.29
CA GLN A 332 -16.54 -17.74 -16.96
C GLN A 332 -16.33 -16.81 -15.76
N PRO A 333 -15.84 -15.57 -15.98
CA PRO A 333 -15.56 -14.64 -14.89
C PRO A 333 -16.84 -14.21 -14.18
N ILE A 334 -16.86 -14.38 -12.86
CA ILE A 334 -17.88 -13.89 -11.94
C ILE A 334 -17.25 -12.81 -11.06
N LYS A 335 -17.95 -11.68 -10.89
CA LYS A 335 -17.54 -10.66 -9.91
C LYS A 335 -17.87 -11.16 -8.50
N ALA A 336 -16.90 -11.07 -7.60
CA ALA A 336 -17.03 -11.39 -6.19
C ALA A 336 -16.62 -10.18 -5.35
N TYR A 337 -17.33 -9.95 -4.25
CA TYR A 337 -17.16 -8.78 -3.42
C TYR A 337 -17.05 -9.22 -1.95
N SER A 338 -16.43 -8.39 -1.12
CA SER A 338 -16.39 -8.56 0.33
C SER A 338 -16.37 -7.22 1.03
N HIS A 339 -16.92 -7.18 2.24
CA HIS A 339 -16.93 -6.01 3.10
C HIS A 339 -16.50 -6.42 4.50
N THR A 340 -15.63 -5.62 5.11
CA THR A 340 -15.27 -5.76 6.52
C THR A 340 -15.41 -4.41 7.22
N ALA A 341 -16.30 -4.35 8.22
CA ALA A 341 -16.45 -3.19 9.10
C ALA A 341 -15.15 -2.93 9.91
N PRO A 342 -14.94 -1.71 10.44
CA PRO A 342 -13.75 -1.41 11.25
C PRO A 342 -13.53 -2.41 12.40
N TYR A 343 -12.28 -2.85 12.59
CA TYR A 343 -11.91 -3.78 13.65
C TYR A 343 -12.30 -3.22 15.02
N MET A 344 -12.93 -4.06 15.86
CA MET A 344 -13.48 -3.67 17.17
C MET A 344 -14.47 -2.47 17.13
N GLY A 345 -15.08 -2.19 15.98
CA GLY A 345 -15.96 -1.03 15.81
C GLY A 345 -15.21 0.27 15.47
N GLY A 346 -13.88 0.20 15.31
CA GLY A 346 -13.02 1.37 15.11
C GLY A 346 -12.34 1.80 16.41
N PRO A 347 -11.30 2.64 16.33
CA PRO A 347 -10.63 3.15 17.53
C PRO A 347 -11.44 4.25 18.21
N ASP A 348 -11.44 4.28 19.55
CA ASP A 348 -12.06 5.37 20.32
C ASP A 348 -11.42 6.73 20.03
N ILE A 349 -10.11 6.73 19.75
CA ILE A 349 -9.32 7.90 19.40
C ILE A 349 -8.50 7.56 18.16
N ILE A 350 -8.74 8.30 17.07
CA ILE A 350 -7.91 8.22 15.87
C ILE A 350 -6.68 9.11 16.09
N LYS A 351 -5.49 8.50 16.08
CA LYS A 351 -4.23 9.24 16.14
C LYS A 351 -3.73 9.62 14.77
N ASN A 352 -3.89 8.73 13.79
CA ASN A 352 -3.48 8.99 12.42
C ASN A 352 -4.39 8.33 11.38
N THR A 353 -5.00 9.08 10.47
CA THR A 353 -5.66 8.51 9.29
C THR A 353 -4.70 8.33 8.11
N ASN A 354 -3.57 9.04 8.09
CA ASN A 354 -2.56 8.94 7.06
C ASN A 354 -1.90 7.55 7.10
N GLY A 355 -1.74 6.94 5.92
CA GLY A 355 -1.15 5.62 5.78
C GLY A 355 -2.02 4.44 6.23
N ALA A 356 -3.24 4.66 6.75
CA ALA A 356 -4.15 3.56 7.09
C ALA A 356 -4.56 2.75 5.85
N GLY A 357 -4.81 3.45 4.73
CA GLY A 357 -5.04 2.83 3.42
C GLY A 357 -3.78 2.16 2.85
N ASP A 358 -2.63 2.81 2.96
CA ASP A 358 -1.32 2.26 2.54
C ASP A 358 -0.99 0.96 3.29
N CYS A 359 -1.32 0.90 4.58
CA CYS A 359 -1.14 -0.31 5.38
C CYS A 359 -2.16 -1.40 5.04
N ALA A 360 -3.39 -1.02 4.66
CA ALA A 360 -4.37 -1.97 4.10
C ALA A 360 -3.81 -2.61 2.83
N LEU A 361 -3.25 -1.79 1.95
CA LEU A 361 -2.61 -2.22 0.71
C LEU A 361 -1.41 -3.12 0.98
N ALA A 362 -0.55 -2.78 1.94
CA ALA A 362 0.57 -3.62 2.36
C ALA A 362 0.13 -5.03 2.81
N ALA A 363 -1.00 -5.14 3.52
CA ALA A 363 -1.56 -6.42 3.91
C ALA A 363 -2.07 -7.24 2.72
N VAL A 364 -2.67 -6.58 1.71
CA VAL A 364 -3.09 -7.24 0.47
C VAL A 364 -1.86 -7.72 -0.33
N LEU A 365 -0.83 -6.89 -0.44
CA LEU A 365 0.43 -7.22 -1.10
C LEU A 365 1.15 -8.40 -0.43
N HIS A 366 1.10 -8.48 0.91
CA HIS A 366 1.59 -9.65 1.63
C HIS A 366 0.86 -10.92 1.18
N ASP A 367 -0.47 -10.88 1.03
CA ASP A 367 -1.23 -12.07 0.57
C ASP A 367 -0.92 -12.47 -0.88
N ILE A 368 -0.73 -11.49 -1.77
CA ILE A 368 -0.35 -11.71 -3.17
C ILE A 368 1.04 -12.33 -3.25
N CYS A 369 2.02 -11.75 -2.56
CA CYS A 369 3.37 -12.27 -2.55
C CYS A 369 3.46 -13.65 -1.87
N ALA A 370 2.64 -13.90 -0.85
CA ALA A 370 2.52 -15.22 -0.22
C ALA A 370 2.01 -16.30 -1.19
N ASN A 371 1.19 -15.94 -2.18
CA ASN A 371 0.73 -16.86 -3.21
C ASN A 371 1.90 -17.34 -4.09
N GLU A 372 2.72 -16.41 -4.56
CA GLU A 372 3.91 -16.72 -5.36
C GLU A 372 4.99 -17.43 -4.54
N TYR A 373 5.26 -16.96 -3.32
CA TYR A 373 6.17 -17.63 -2.38
C TYR A 373 5.78 -19.09 -2.16
N HIS A 374 4.51 -19.34 -1.88
CA HIS A 374 4.01 -20.69 -1.65
C HIS A 374 4.06 -21.54 -2.93
N LYS A 375 3.77 -20.95 -4.10
CA LYS A 375 3.86 -21.63 -5.40
C LYS A 375 5.28 -22.05 -5.74
N LEU A 376 6.27 -21.21 -5.44
CA LEU A 376 7.69 -21.48 -5.68
C LEU A 376 8.23 -22.62 -4.81
N ASN A 377 7.73 -22.73 -3.58
CA ASN A 377 8.24 -23.68 -2.59
C ASN A 377 7.38 -24.95 -2.46
N VAL A 378 6.09 -24.89 -2.82
CA VAL A 378 5.14 -26.01 -2.73
C VAL A 378 4.27 -26.09 -4.01
N PRO A 379 4.87 -26.26 -5.20
CA PRO A 379 4.15 -26.15 -6.48
C PRO A 379 3.03 -27.19 -6.67
N ASN A 380 3.13 -28.36 -6.01
CA ASN A 380 2.16 -29.45 -6.12
C ASN A 380 0.97 -29.32 -5.14
N SER A 381 0.84 -28.20 -4.44
CA SER A 381 -0.30 -27.96 -3.55
C SER A 381 -1.58 -27.72 -4.35
N ALA A 382 -2.71 -28.24 -3.84
CA ALA A 382 -4.05 -27.96 -4.38
C ALA A 382 -4.37 -26.45 -4.44
N LYS A 383 -3.64 -25.63 -3.67
CA LYS A 383 -3.69 -24.15 -3.76
C LYS A 383 -3.38 -23.61 -5.16
N HIS A 384 -2.65 -24.34 -5.99
CA HIS A 384 -2.19 -23.88 -7.30
C HIS A 384 -2.91 -24.55 -8.48
N GLU A 385 -3.91 -25.41 -8.20
CA GLU A 385 -4.85 -25.89 -9.23
C GLU A 385 -5.67 -24.71 -9.81
N GLN A 386 -5.93 -23.70 -8.97
CA GLN A 386 -6.51 -22.42 -9.38
C GLN A 386 -5.40 -21.39 -9.63
N SER A 387 -5.40 -20.77 -10.81
CA SER A 387 -4.56 -19.62 -11.18
C SER A 387 -5.03 -18.32 -10.52
N ALA A 388 -5.05 -18.29 -9.19
CA ALA A 388 -5.43 -17.10 -8.41
C ALA A 388 -4.27 -16.10 -8.29
N ILE A 389 -4.62 -14.81 -8.23
CA ILE A 389 -3.73 -13.69 -7.87
C ILE A 389 -3.41 -13.77 -6.37
N THR A 390 -4.42 -14.11 -5.55
CA THR A 390 -4.32 -14.08 -4.10
C THR A 390 -4.16 -15.47 -3.48
N TYR A 391 -3.43 -15.57 -2.37
CA TYR A 391 -3.32 -16.82 -1.61
C TYR A 391 -4.62 -17.14 -0.87
N SER A 392 -5.29 -16.08 -0.41
CA SER A 392 -6.47 -16.11 0.46
C SER A 392 -7.71 -15.62 -0.27
N SER A 393 -8.88 -15.94 0.29
CA SER A 393 -10.14 -15.41 -0.21
C SER A 393 -10.30 -13.91 0.07
N LEU A 394 -11.13 -13.20 -0.71
CA LEU A 394 -11.44 -11.78 -0.50
C LEU A 394 -11.80 -11.47 0.96
N ALA A 395 -12.68 -12.25 1.59
CA ALA A 395 -13.06 -12.04 2.99
C ALA A 395 -11.91 -12.17 3.99
N GLN A 396 -10.97 -13.09 3.74
CA GLN A 396 -9.82 -13.29 4.61
C GLN A 396 -8.81 -12.15 4.48
N ILE A 397 -8.60 -11.66 3.25
CA ILE A 397 -7.71 -10.52 2.98
C ILE A 397 -8.34 -9.26 3.55
N SER A 398 -9.64 -9.05 3.35
CA SER A 398 -10.38 -7.89 3.85
C SER A 398 -10.25 -7.78 5.38
N LYS A 399 -10.39 -8.89 6.11
CA LYS A 399 -10.15 -8.94 7.57
C LYS A 399 -8.72 -8.61 7.96
N TYR A 400 -7.74 -9.12 7.22
CA TYR A 400 -6.34 -8.87 7.50
C TYR A 400 -5.95 -7.41 7.25
N ALA A 401 -6.35 -6.86 6.10
CA ALA A 401 -6.14 -5.46 5.74
C ALA A 401 -6.83 -4.52 6.73
N ASN A 402 -8.08 -4.79 7.08
CA ASN A 402 -8.82 -4.01 8.08
C ASN A 402 -8.11 -3.99 9.46
N ARG A 403 -7.59 -5.15 9.91
CA ARG A 403 -6.82 -5.23 11.16
C ARG A 403 -5.50 -4.45 11.07
N ALA A 404 -4.82 -4.49 9.93
CA ALA A 404 -3.57 -3.78 9.71
C ALA A 404 -3.79 -2.26 9.70
N SER A 405 -4.84 -1.78 9.01
CA SER A 405 -5.24 -0.37 9.04
C SER A 405 -5.54 0.11 10.45
N TYR A 406 -6.22 -0.70 11.27
CA TYR A 406 -6.49 -0.34 12.67
C TYR A 406 -5.22 -0.06 13.47
N GLU A 407 -4.14 -0.85 13.29
CA GLU A 407 -2.87 -0.59 13.99
C GLU A 407 -2.28 0.77 13.63
N VAL A 408 -2.39 1.19 12.36
CA VAL A 408 -1.94 2.53 11.94
C VAL A 408 -2.83 3.62 12.53
N LEU A 409 -4.15 3.41 12.59
CA LEU A 409 -5.09 4.38 13.14
C LEU A 409 -4.83 4.74 14.61
N VAL A 410 -4.29 3.81 15.41
CA VAL A 410 -4.03 3.99 16.85
C VAL A 410 -2.61 4.47 17.18
N GLN A 411 -1.77 4.74 16.18
CA GLN A 411 -0.42 5.29 16.34
C GLN A 411 -0.25 6.61 15.57
N HIS A 412 0.85 7.33 15.83
CA HIS A 412 1.13 8.60 15.15
C HIS A 412 1.74 8.40 13.76
N SER A 413 2.64 7.43 13.60
CA SER A 413 3.34 7.22 12.32
C SER A 413 2.48 6.45 11.32
N PRO A 414 2.54 6.76 10.00
CA PRO A 414 1.94 5.92 8.96
C PRO A 414 2.68 4.58 8.76
N ARG A 415 3.86 4.42 9.38
CA ARG A 415 4.71 3.22 9.30
C ARG A 415 4.61 2.39 10.58
N LEU A 416 4.26 1.12 10.43
CA LEU A 416 4.25 0.14 11.51
C LEU A 416 5.67 -0.05 12.08
N SER A 417 5.78 -0.07 13.40
CA SER A 417 7.05 -0.39 14.10
C SER A 417 7.22 -1.88 14.37
N ARG A 418 6.11 -2.64 14.36
CA ARG A 418 6.06 -4.08 14.61
C ARG A 418 4.97 -4.73 13.76
N GLY A 419 5.15 -6.02 13.47
CA GLY A 419 4.08 -6.82 12.89
C GLY A 419 2.91 -6.97 13.86
N LEU A 420 1.79 -7.52 13.38
CA LEU A 420 0.65 -7.82 14.25
C LEU A 420 1.10 -8.78 15.39
N PRO A 421 0.43 -8.85 16.56
CA PRO A 421 0.82 -9.70 17.71
C PRO A 421 0.42 -11.20 17.63
N GLU A 422 1.35 -12.16 17.73
CA GLU A 422 1.16 -13.60 17.40
C GLU A 422 -0.09 -14.28 18.00
N ARG A 423 -0.50 -13.84 19.19
CA ARG A 423 -1.83 -14.04 19.77
C ARG A 423 -2.42 -12.66 20.08
N GLU A 424 -3.74 -12.52 20.01
CA GLU A 424 -4.38 -11.36 20.64
C GLU A 424 -3.97 -11.38 22.12
N ASP A 425 -3.51 -10.26 22.67
CA ASP A 425 -3.18 -10.10 24.09
C ASP A 425 -4.46 -10.15 24.95
N SER A 426 -5.29 -11.16 24.74
CA SER A 426 -6.29 -11.62 25.70
C SER A 426 -5.55 -12.66 26.56
N LEU A 427 -5.10 -12.20 27.74
CA LEU A 427 -4.64 -13.02 28.85
C LEU A 427 -3.36 -13.83 28.57
N GLU A 428 -2.20 -13.17 28.50
CA GLU A 428 -1.00 -13.75 29.13
C GLU A 428 -1.13 -13.65 30.67
N GLN A 429 -2.12 -14.34 31.23
CA GLN A 429 -2.13 -14.77 32.63
C GLN A 429 -1.86 -16.26 32.61
N SER A 430 -0.59 -16.66 32.76
CA SER A 430 -0.18 -17.95 33.35
C SER A 430 1.31 -18.27 33.20
N TYR A 431 2.07 -17.56 32.35
CA TYR A 431 3.49 -17.90 32.13
C TYR A 431 4.51 -16.93 32.76
N TRP A 432 4.07 -15.74 33.17
CA TRP A 432 4.91 -14.74 33.87
C TRP A 432 4.48 -14.49 35.35
N GLU A 433 3.57 -15.31 35.89
CA GLU A 433 3.16 -15.29 37.30
C GLU A 433 3.78 -16.47 38.12
N GLN A 434 4.93 -17.02 37.70
CA GLN A 434 5.68 -17.98 38.53
C GLN A 434 7.00 -17.40 39.05
#